data_AF-A0A3C1C565-F1
#
_entry.id   AF-A0A3C1C565-F1
#
_cell.length_a   1.000
_cell.length_b   1.000
_cell.length_c   1.000
_cell.angle_alpha   90.00
_cell.angle_beta   90.00
_cell.angle_gamma   90.00
#
_symmetry.space_group_name_H-M   'P 1'
#
loop_
_entity.id
_entity.type
_entity.pdbx_description
1 polymer ?
#
loop_
_entity_poly.entity_id
_entity_poly.type
_entity_poly.pdbx_seq_one_letter_code
_entity_poly.pdbx_strand_id
1 'polypeptide(L)'
;MTTKKKINYRRREKLKDFLCVLPAVIFFALFVYYPILKLFQISFTNWNLISDTYKYVGLKNFKWLFKGSGFASLINSLTITFRYTFW
;
A
#
# COMPACT_ATOMS: atom_id res chain seq x y z
N MET A 1 -51.50 -14.40 18.79
CA MET A 1 -50.52 -14.74 17.73
C MET A 1 -50.32 -13.52 16.83
N THR A 2 -49.22 -12.77 16.94
CA THR A 2 -48.68 -11.91 15.84
C THR A 2 -47.27 -11.42 16.19
N THR A 3 -46.25 -12.24 16.00
CA THR A 3 -44.84 -11.82 16.13
C THR A 3 -44.37 -11.26 14.78
N LYS A 4 -44.78 -10.03 14.43
CA LYS A 4 -44.37 -9.37 13.18
C LYS A 4 -42.90 -8.89 13.26
N LYS A 5 -42.02 -9.61 12.56
CA LYS A 5 -40.99 -9.10 11.63
C LYS A 5 -40.14 -7.87 12.08
N LYS A 6 -39.53 -7.90 13.27
CA LYS A 6 -38.60 -6.85 13.75
C LYS A 6 -37.13 -7.00 13.28
N ILE A 7 -36.81 -8.00 12.46
CA ILE A 7 -35.42 -8.41 12.16
C ILE A 7 -34.80 -7.63 10.99
N ASN A 8 -35.58 -6.90 10.17
CA ASN A 8 -35.09 -6.35 8.89
C ASN A 8 -34.76 -4.85 8.87
N TYR A 9 -35.00 -4.09 9.94
CA TYR A 9 -34.68 -2.65 9.99
C TYR A 9 -33.20 -2.39 10.32
N ARG A 10 -32.67 -3.04 11.37
CA ARG A 10 -31.26 -2.86 11.78
C ARG A 10 -30.25 -3.28 10.72
N ARG A 11 -30.57 -4.27 9.87
CA ARG A 11 -29.69 -4.68 8.75
C ARG A 11 -29.73 -3.66 7.61
N ARG A 12 -30.89 -3.05 7.34
CA ARG A 12 -31.03 -2.03 6.29
C ARG A 12 -30.36 -0.71 6.66
N GLU A 13 -30.40 -0.33 7.94
CA GLU A 13 -29.66 0.84 8.42
C GLU A 13 -28.15 0.63 8.29
N LYS A 14 -27.62 -0.50 8.80
CA LYS A 14 -26.20 -0.86 8.61
C LYS A 14 -25.78 -0.93 7.13
N LEU A 15 -26.65 -1.41 6.25
CA LEU A 15 -26.37 -1.45 4.81
C LEU A 15 -26.32 -0.05 4.21
N LYS A 16 -27.20 0.86 4.63
CA LYS A 16 -27.19 2.27 4.20
C LYS A 16 -25.96 3.01 4.71
N ASP A 17 -25.59 2.80 5.96
CA ASP A 17 -24.38 3.36 6.55
C ASP A 17 -23.14 2.87 5.79
N PHE A 18 -23.09 1.58 5.46
CA PHE A 18 -22.01 1.01 4.67
C PHE A 18 -21.98 1.53 3.23
N LEU A 19 -23.14 1.70 2.58
CA LEU A 19 -23.24 2.27 1.23
C LEU A 19 -22.76 3.73 1.18
N CYS A 20 -22.89 4.49 2.27
CA CYS A 20 -22.35 5.84 2.37
C CYS A 20 -20.82 5.87 2.44
N VAL A 21 -20.22 4.88 3.11
CA VAL A 21 -18.75 4.73 3.24
C VAL A 21 -18.12 4.07 2.01
N LEU A 22 -18.89 3.24 1.29
CA LEU A 22 -18.46 2.51 0.10
C LEU A 22 -17.75 3.38 -0.95
N PRO A 23 -18.26 4.56 -1.38
CA PRO A 23 -17.57 5.39 -2.38
C PRO A 23 -16.20 5.88 -1.88
N ALA A 24 -16.06 6.21 -0.60
CA ALA A 24 -14.78 6.60 -0.03
C ALA A 24 -13.80 5.43 -0.01
N VAL A 25 -14.26 4.22 0.33
CA VAL A 25 -13.42 3.01 0.31
C VAL A 25 -12.97 2.66 -1.10
N ILE A 26 -13.86 2.76 -2.10
CA ILE A 26 -13.50 2.54 -3.51
C ILE A 26 -12.44 3.55 -3.95
N PHE A 27 -12.60 4.82 -3.58
CA PHE A 27 -11.62 5.85 -3.89
C PHE A 27 -10.24 5.52 -3.28
N PHE A 28 -10.19 5.15 -2.00
CA PHE A 28 -8.95 4.70 -1.36
C PHE A 28 -8.36 3.46 -2.05
N ALA A 29 -9.19 2.48 -2.41
CA ALA A 29 -8.73 1.27 -3.10
C ALA A 29 -8.06 1.60 -4.45
N LEU A 30 -8.65 2.50 -5.23
CA LEU A 30 -8.16 2.87 -6.55
C LEU A 30 -6.96 3.81 -6.51
N PHE A 31 -6.93 4.78 -5.60
CA PHE A 31 -5.88 5.80 -5.59
C PHE A 31 -4.73 5.50 -4.63
N VAL A 32 -4.97 4.69 -3.59
CA VAL A 32 -3.94 4.35 -2.60
C VAL A 32 -3.49 2.92 -2.78
N TYR A 33 -4.40 1.94 -2.73
CA TYR A 33 -4.01 0.54 -2.74
C TYR A 33 -3.51 0.05 -4.10
N TYR A 34 -4.14 0.49 -5.20
CA TYR A 34 -3.69 0.12 -6.54
C TYR A 34 -2.22 0.51 -6.83
N PRO A 35 -1.77 1.77 -6.65
CA PRO A 35 -0.37 2.09 -6.87
C PRO A 35 0.56 1.40 -5.88
N ILE A 36 0.13 1.15 -4.63
CA ILE A 36 0.93 0.39 -3.66
C ILE A 36 1.19 -1.04 -4.16
N LEU A 37 0.17 -1.73 -4.65
CA LEU A 37 0.32 -3.10 -5.19
C LEU A 37 1.22 -3.09 -6.43
N LYS A 38 1.06 -2.10 -7.31
CA LYS A 38 1.96 -1.91 -8.47
C LYS A 38 3.39 -1.65 -8.03
N LEU A 39 3.60 -0.83 -7.01
CA LEU A 39 4.93 -0.50 -6.48
C LEU A 39 5.57 -1.74 -5.83
N PHE A 40 4.78 -2.54 -5.12
CA PHE A 40 5.22 -3.81 -4.58
C PHE A 40 5.67 -4.75 -5.71
N GLN A 41 4.88 -4.90 -6.78
CA GLN A 41 5.29 -5.67 -7.97
C GLN A 41 6.59 -5.13 -8.58
N ILE A 42 6.70 -3.81 -8.71
CA ILE A 42 7.90 -3.15 -9.25
C ILE A 42 9.13 -3.43 -8.39
N SER A 43 8.99 -3.52 -7.07
CA SER A 43 10.12 -3.80 -6.16
C SER A 43 10.84 -5.14 -6.45
N PHE A 44 10.14 -6.11 -7.05
CA PHE A 44 10.69 -7.39 -7.50
C PHE A 44 11.18 -7.37 -8.97
N THR A 45 11.02 -6.25 -9.65
CA THR A 45 11.48 -6.04 -11.03
C THR A 45 12.65 -5.06 -11.07
N ASN A 46 13.49 -5.17 -12.10
CA ASN A 46 14.55 -4.19 -12.37
C ASN A 46 14.00 -3.12 -13.30
N TRP A 47 12.89 -2.49 -12.91
CA TRP A 47 12.31 -1.41 -13.68
C TRP A 47 12.93 -0.09 -13.25
N ASN A 48 13.83 0.44 -14.07
CA ASN A 48 14.16 1.85 -14.02
C ASN A 48 13.08 2.58 -14.79
N LEU A 49 12.42 3.59 -14.20
CA LEU A 49 11.28 4.34 -14.76
C LEU A 49 11.48 4.87 -16.21
N ILE A 50 12.69 4.77 -16.75
CA ILE A 50 13.13 5.21 -18.09
C ILE A 50 13.17 4.04 -19.09
N SER A 51 13.32 2.80 -18.62
CA SER A 51 13.44 1.61 -19.47
C SER A 51 12.09 1.00 -19.77
N ASP A 52 11.79 0.86 -21.07
CA ASP A 52 10.56 0.21 -21.57
C ASP A 52 10.53 -1.30 -21.28
N THR A 53 11.69 -1.89 -20.99
CA THR A 53 11.81 -3.31 -20.64
C THR A 53 11.95 -3.49 -19.13
N TYR A 54 10.96 -4.11 -18.50
CA TYR A 54 11.05 -4.56 -17.11
C TYR A 54 11.41 -6.06 -17.09
N LYS A 55 12.44 -6.43 -16.33
CA LYS A 55 12.78 -7.84 -16.07
C LYS A 55 12.44 -8.18 -14.64
N TYR A 56 11.76 -9.31 -14.41
CA TYR A 56 11.51 -9.83 -13.08
C TYR A 56 12.82 -10.38 -12.50
N VAL A 57 13.32 -9.74 -11.44
CA VAL A 57 14.61 -10.09 -10.80
C VAL A 57 14.42 -10.63 -9.37
N GLY A 58 13.18 -10.74 -8.91
CA GLY A 58 12.82 -11.30 -7.61
C GLY A 58 13.52 -10.55 -6.46
N LEU A 59 14.21 -11.30 -5.59
CA LEU A 59 14.86 -10.76 -4.39
C LEU A 59 16.24 -10.14 -4.64
N LYS A 60 16.68 -10.02 -5.90
CA LYS A 60 18.01 -9.46 -6.22
C LYS A 60 18.14 -8.01 -5.75
N ASN A 61 17.09 -7.21 -5.90
CA ASN A 61 17.05 -5.82 -5.45
C ASN A 61 17.23 -5.70 -3.93
N PHE A 62 16.54 -6.55 -3.17
CA PHE A 62 16.68 -6.61 -1.71
C PHE A 62 18.08 -7.05 -1.26
N LYS A 63 18.68 -8.04 -1.93
CA LYS A 63 20.07 -8.46 -1.64
C LYS A 63 21.07 -7.33 -1.91
N TRP A 64 20.90 -6.58 -3.00
CA TRP A 64 21.74 -5.41 -3.30
C TRP A 64 21.55 -4.29 -2.26
N LEU A 65 20.32 -4.07 -1.80
CA LEU A 65 20.00 -3.05 -0.81
C LEU A 65 20.63 -3.35 0.57
N PHE A 66 20.58 -4.61 1.03
CA PHE A 66 21.07 -4.98 2.37
C PHE A 66 22.53 -5.45 2.43
N LYS A 67 23.09 -5.98 1.33
CA LYS A 67 24.47 -6.52 1.29
C LYS A 67 25.38 -5.81 0.28
N GLY A 68 24.83 -4.97 -0.58
CA GLY A 68 25.57 -4.24 -1.61
C GLY A 68 25.82 -2.78 -1.23
N SER A 69 26.16 -1.99 -2.25
CA SER A 69 26.41 -0.54 -2.13
C SER A 69 25.20 0.26 -1.63
N GLY A 70 23.98 -0.28 -1.74
CA GLY A 70 22.76 0.38 -1.26
C GLY A 70 22.68 0.51 0.26
N PHE A 71 23.37 -0.35 1.02
CA PHE A 71 23.34 -0.30 2.49
C PHE A 71 23.97 0.99 3.03
N ALA A 72 25.08 1.44 2.43
CA ALA A 72 25.73 2.69 2.79
C ALA A 72 24.81 3.90 2.55
N SER A 73 24.08 3.91 1.43
CA SER A 73 23.09 4.96 1.14
C SER A 73 21.94 4.96 2.16
N LEU A 74 21.44 3.79 2.54
CA LEU A 74 20.39 3.68 3.56
C LEU A 74 20.82 4.24 4.91
N ILE A 75 22.00 3.85 5.39
CA ILE A 75 22.53 4.32 6.67
C ILE A 75 22.77 5.82 6.64
N ASN A 76 23.34 6.34 5.54
CA ASN A 76 23.55 7.79 5.40
C ASN A 76 22.24 8.58 5.45
N SER A 77 21.21 8.14 4.73
CA SER A 77 19.89 8.77 4.79
C SER A 77 19.29 8.72 6.19
N LEU A 78 19.45 7.60 6.90
CA LEU A 78 18.96 7.44 8.26
C LEU A 78 19.71 8.37 9.23
N THR A 79 21.04 8.41 9.16
CA THR A 79 21.90 9.27 9.98
C THR A 79 21.58 10.76 9.78
N ILE A 80 21.31 11.17 8.54
CA ILE A 80 20.86 12.53 8.22
C ILE A 80 19.54 12.82 8.94
N THR A 81 18.50 12.02 8.74
CA THR A 81 17.20 12.25 9.37
C THR A 81 17.28 12.29 10.89
N PHE A 82 18.04 11.37 11.50
CA PHE A 82 18.27 11.35 12.95
C PHE A 82 19.00 12.61 13.41
N ARG A 83 20.05 13.03 12.70
CA ARG A 83 20.79 14.25 13.03
C ARG A 83 19.88 15.48 12.98
N TYR A 84 19.03 15.61 11.97
CA TYR A 84 18.14 16.78 11.85
C TYR A 84 16.89 16.74 12.74
N THR A 85 16.49 15.56 13.22
CA THR A 85 15.31 15.42 14.09
C THR A 85 15.66 15.63 15.56
N PHE A 86 16.88 15.28 15.97
CA PHE A 86 17.32 15.28 17.37
C PHE A 86 18.36 16.35 17.72
N TRP A 87 18.74 17.19 16.77
CA TRP A 87 19.58 18.38 16.96
C TRP A 87 18.86 19.60 16.42
#